data_AF-A0A967QG25-F1
#
_entry.id   AF-A0A967QG25-F1
#
_cell.length_a   1.000
_cell.length_b   1.000
_cell.length_c   1.000
_cell.angle_alpha   90.00
_cell.angle_beta   90.00
_cell.angle_gamma   90.00
#
_symmetry.space_group_name_H-M   'P 1'
#
loop_
_entity.id
_entity.type
_entity.pdbx_description
1 polymer ?
#
loop_
_entity_poly.entity_id
_entity_poly.type
_entity_poly.pdbx_seq_one_letter_code
_entity_poly.pdbx_strand_id
1 'polypeptide(L)' 'MSQRDEFVALAGAEGANMSALCRRFGISRRVGYKWLARFRAEGEAG' A
#
# COMPACT_ATOMS: atom_id res chain seq x y z
N MET A 1 1.67 -5.55 13.38
CA MET A 1 1.69 -5.07 11.98
C MET A 1 0.75 -3.88 11.87
N SER A 2 1.20 -2.76 11.31
CA SER A 2 0.33 -1.61 11.11
C SER A 2 -0.54 -1.81 9.87
N GLN A 3 -1.69 -1.13 9.82
CA GLN A 3 -2.58 -1.14 8.65
C GLN A 3 -1.86 -0.72 7.35
N ARG A 4 -0.79 0.08 7.48
CA ARG A 4 0.06 0.51 6.36
C ARG A 4 0.93 -0.63 5.85
N ASP A 5 1.54 -1.42 6.72
CA ASP A 5 2.46 -2.51 6.33
C ASP A 5 1.68 -3.61 5.59
N GLU A 6 0.50 -3.94 6.09
CA GLU A 6 -0.40 -4.91 5.47
C GLU A 6 -0.90 -4.41 4.10
N PHE A 7 -1.19 -3.10 3.99
CA PHE A 7 -1.55 -2.48 2.72
C PHE A 7 -0.41 -2.55 1.70
N VAL A 8 0.81 -2.18 2.05
CA VAL A 8 1.94 -2.15 1.10
C VAL A 8 2.40 -3.55 0.70
N ALA A 9 2.29 -4.53 1.59
CA ALA A 9 2.52 -5.93 1.27
C ALA A 9 1.52 -6.44 0.21
N LEU A 10 0.22 -6.16 0.39
CA LEU A 10 -0.81 -6.53 -0.58
C LEU A 10 -0.72 -5.72 -1.89
N ALA A 11 -0.40 -4.43 -1.82
CA ALA A 11 -0.28 -3.56 -2.98
C ALA A 11 1.01 -3.81 -3.79
N GLY A 12 2.00 -4.46 -3.19
CA GLY A 12 3.23 -4.90 -3.86
C GLY A 12 3.10 -6.20 -4.65
N ALA A 13 2.03 -6.98 -4.43
CA ALA A 13 1.80 -8.24 -5.12
C ALA A 13 1.50 -8.03 -6.62
N GLU A 14 1.93 -9.00 -7.45
CA GLU A 14 1.60 -9.01 -8.87
C GLU A 14 0.08 -9.11 -9.08
N GLY A 15 -0.48 -8.24 -9.93
CA GLY A 15 -1.92 -8.17 -10.16
C GLY A 15 -2.73 -7.45 -9.06
N ALA A 16 -2.09 -6.84 -8.06
CA ALA A 16 -2.78 -6.12 -7.01
C ALA A 16 -3.65 -4.97 -7.55
N ASN A 17 -4.94 -4.99 -7.22
CA ASN A 17 -5.86 -3.90 -7.59
C ASN A 17 -5.81 -2.79 -6.54
N MET A 18 -5.01 -1.75 -6.83
CA MET A 18 -4.85 -0.58 -5.95
C MET A 18 -6.18 0.08 -5.58
N SER A 19 -7.14 0.15 -6.51
CA SER A 19 -8.44 0.78 -6.24
C SER A 19 -9.30 -0.03 -5.28
N ALA A 20 -9.31 -1.36 -5.43
CA ALA A 20 -10.03 -2.26 -4.52
C ALA A 20 -9.38 -2.26 -3.12
N LEU A 21 -8.04 -2.29 -3.05
CA LEU A 21 -7.30 -2.21 -1.79
C LEU A 21 -7.57 -0.88 -1.08
N CYS A 22 -7.50 0.26 -1.78
CA CYS A 22 -7.79 1.56 -1.17
C CYS A 22 -9.21 1.62 -0.55
N ARG A 23 -10.21 1.05 -1.23
CA ARG A 23 -11.58 0.94 -0.68
C ARG A 23 -11.64 0.04 0.55
N ARG A 24 -10.97 -1.13 0.51
CA ARG A 24 -10.93 -2.09 1.62
C ARG A 24 -10.27 -1.49 2.87
N PHE A 25 -9.21 -0.70 2.68
CA PHE A 25 -8.46 -0.06 3.76
C PHE A 25 -8.99 1.34 4.13
N GLY A 26 -10.06 1.82 3.48
CA GLY A 26 -10.65 3.13 3.77
C GLY A 26 -9.75 4.33 3.46
N ILE A 27 -8.75 4.15 2.59
CA ILE A 27 -7.80 5.21 2.23
C ILE A 27 -8.03 5.73 0.81
N SER A 28 -7.57 6.95 0.54
CA SER A 28 -7.55 7.45 -0.82
C SER A 28 -6.45 6.79 -1.65
N ARG A 29 -6.67 6.67 -2.96
CA ARG A 29 -5.65 6.19 -3.92
C ARG A 29 -4.34 6.96 -3.81
N ARG A 30 -4.40 8.28 -3.57
CA ARG A 30 -3.21 9.14 -3.38
C ARG A 30 -2.36 8.68 -2.19
N VAL A 31 -3.00 8.35 -1.06
CA VAL A 31 -2.31 7.83 0.13
C VAL A 31 -1.74 6.44 -0.18
N GLY A 32 -2.52 5.57 -0.81
CA GLY A 32 -2.07 4.23 -1.19
C GLY A 32 -0.82 4.23 -2.08
N TYR A 33 -0.80 5.05 -3.14
CA TYR A 33 0.40 5.20 -3.99
C TYR A 33 1.59 5.79 -3.23
N LYS A 34 1.36 6.76 -2.33
CA LYS A 34 2.44 7.33 -1.51
C LYS A 34 3.07 6.27 -0.59
N TRP A 35 2.25 5.46 0.07
CA TRP A 35 2.72 4.38 0.94
C TRP A 35 3.49 3.32 0.16
N LEU A 36 2.97 2.88 -0.99
CA LEU A 36 3.65 1.91 -1.83
C LEU A 36 4.98 2.44 -2.38
N ALA A 37 5.01 3.70 -2.84
CA ALA A 37 6.23 4.33 -3.32
C ALA A 37 7.30 4.41 -2.22
N ARG A 38 6.90 4.78 -1.00
CA ARG A 38 7.80 4.86 0.15
C ARG A 38 8.33 3.49 0.56
N PHE A 39 7.45 2.49 0.61
CA PHE A 39 7.84 1.10 0.88
C PHE A 39 8.80 0.55 -0.17
N ARG A 40 8.62 0.89 -1.46
CA ARG A 40 9.56 0.50 -2.52
C ARG A 40 10.91 1.22 -2.44
N ALA A 41 10.94 2.46 -1.93
CA ALA A 41 12.15 3.26 -1.82
C ALA A 41 12.97 2.95 -0.56
N GLU A 42 12.31 2.72 0.57
CA GLU A 42 12.93 2.58 1.91
C GLU A 42 12.83 1.13 2.45
N GLY A 43 12.11 0.23 1.78
CA GLY A 43 11.82 -1.12 2.29
C GLY A 43 10.86 -1.11 3.49
N GLU A 44 10.93 -2.12 4.35
CA GLU A 44 10.14 -2.21 5.61
C GLU A 44 10.41 -1.05 6.59
N ALA A 45 11.46 -0.26 6.39
CA ALA A 45 11.82 0.87 7.26
C ALA A 45 11.14 2.21 6.88
N GLY A 46 10.33 2.23 5.81
CA GLY A 46 9.65 3.45 5.30
C GLY A 46 8.44 3.95 6.09
#